data_AF-A0A957N0I3-F1
#
_entry.id   AF-A0A957N0I3-F1
#
_cell.length_a   1.000
_cell.length_b   1.000
_cell.length_c   1.000
_cell.angle_alpha   90.00
_cell.angle_beta   90.00
_cell.angle_gamma   90.00
#
_symmetry.space_group_name_H-M   'P 1'
#
loop_
_entity.id
_entity.type
_entity.pdbx_description
1 polymer ?
#
loop_
_entity_poly.entity_id
_entity_poly.type
_entity_poly.pdbx_seq_one_letter_code
_entity_poly.pdbx_strand_id
1 'polypeptide(L)'
;MNGRKPKVRRSPRGIASGRIPGPRMARLAALLLMLSVTLTGCTVMLTPVPARSSVDESADMSTRVAPQIAATPEDAIAHFLAGLAQADMDQVLAAFAIDEMSTRSDFSGTLDRMGMLLPVEALAPASHPFFVEANQAQLTAQATTQVKLIVYALLTSGTVNGPQPLPMDAAQAAELAAVLDPGRLAALELLRTGTPQAGMMASEVYQQQAAMRAALYGADEFSERVALFSFEGREYYLGLSLLRYGDTWKISTLASPLAGTSPDDGAIPTTLEEFSSQFPQE
;
A
#
# COMPACT_ATOMS: atom_id res chain seq x y z
N MET A 1 78.09 -6.62 -14.01
CA MET A 1 78.22 -5.61 -12.94
C MET A 1 77.10 -4.58 -13.08
N ASN A 2 76.53 -4.15 -11.95
CA ASN A 2 75.54 -3.08 -11.75
C ASN A 2 74.07 -3.36 -12.13
N GLY A 3 73.36 -4.05 -11.23
CA GLY A 3 71.90 -3.95 -11.09
C GLY A 3 71.53 -3.05 -9.91
N ARG A 4 70.82 -1.95 -10.16
CA ARG A 4 70.13 -1.14 -9.14
C ARG A 4 68.63 -1.34 -9.32
N LYS A 5 67.94 -1.87 -8.31
CA LYS A 5 66.47 -1.88 -8.20
C LYS A 5 66.00 -0.94 -7.08
N PRO A 6 64.75 -0.41 -7.17
CA PRO A 6 64.34 0.82 -6.52
C PRO A 6 63.90 0.68 -5.06
N LYS A 7 64.01 1.82 -4.36
CA LYS A 7 63.77 2.05 -2.94
C LYS A 7 62.25 2.16 -2.67
N VAL A 8 61.69 1.20 -1.94
CA VAL A 8 60.29 1.20 -1.48
C VAL A 8 60.15 2.19 -0.31
N ARG A 9 59.34 3.23 -0.48
CA ARG A 9 58.88 4.10 0.63
C ARG A 9 57.68 3.44 1.30
N ARG A 10 57.82 3.05 2.57
CA ARG A 10 56.71 2.69 3.47
C ARG A 10 56.28 3.94 4.23
N SER A 11 55.00 4.31 4.13
CA SER A 11 54.36 5.31 5.00
C SER A 11 53.94 4.66 6.32
N PRO A 12 54.17 5.29 7.49
CA PRO A 12 53.66 4.80 8.77
C PRO A 12 52.17 5.13 8.92
N ARG A 13 51.35 4.08 9.10
CA ARG A 13 49.97 4.18 9.61
C ARG A 13 50.03 4.49 11.11
N GLY A 14 49.64 5.71 11.49
CA GLY A 14 49.27 6.04 12.87
C GLY A 14 47.76 5.86 13.03
N ILE A 15 47.33 4.79 13.71
CA ILE A 15 45.94 4.63 14.16
C ILE A 15 45.93 5.02 15.63
N ALA A 16 45.44 6.22 15.93
CA ALA A 16 45.15 6.67 17.28
C ALA A 16 43.87 5.96 17.75
N SER A 17 43.99 5.13 18.79
CA SER A 17 42.88 4.48 19.46
C SER A 17 42.25 5.44 20.48
N GLY A 18 41.21 6.17 20.05
CA GLY A 18 40.34 6.90 20.95
C GLY A 18 39.37 5.94 21.64
N ARG A 19 39.64 5.60 22.90
CA ARG A 19 38.66 4.96 23.80
C ARG A 19 37.58 5.97 24.14
N ILE A 20 36.37 5.77 23.63
CA ILE A 20 35.16 6.46 24.12
C ILE A 20 34.62 5.66 25.31
N PRO A 21 34.54 6.23 26.53
CA PRO A 21 33.91 5.58 27.67
C PRO A 21 32.39 5.57 27.47
N GLY A 22 31.82 4.37 27.33
CA GLY A 22 30.37 4.19 27.26
C GLY A 22 29.68 4.53 28.58
N PRO A 23 28.51 5.20 28.56
CA PRO A 23 27.73 5.42 29.76
C PRO A 23 27.08 4.11 30.23
N ARG A 24 27.14 3.96 31.55
CA ARG A 24 26.76 2.81 32.36
C ARG A 24 25.27 2.48 32.22
N MET A 25 24.98 1.20 31.97
CA MET A 25 23.71 0.59 32.35
C MET A 25 23.50 0.72 33.86
N ALA A 26 22.38 1.31 34.27
CA ALA A 26 21.60 0.91 35.45
C ALA A 26 20.42 1.87 35.65
N ARG A 27 19.20 1.31 35.60
CA ARG A 27 18.02 1.52 36.49
C ARG A 27 16.75 1.23 35.68
N LEU A 28 16.07 0.09 35.89
CA LEU A 28 15.04 -0.14 36.91
C LEU A 28 13.98 0.97 36.97
N ALA A 29 12.77 0.69 36.50
CA ALA A 29 11.53 0.84 37.27
C ALA A 29 10.31 0.38 36.44
N ALA A 30 9.48 -0.43 37.09
CA ALA A 30 8.17 -0.87 36.64
C ALA A 30 7.20 0.30 36.48
N LEU A 31 6.23 0.17 35.57
CA LEU A 31 4.93 0.79 35.75
C LEU A 31 3.82 -0.08 35.16
N LEU A 32 3.13 -0.78 36.06
CA LEU A 32 1.75 -1.22 35.90
C LEU A 32 0.89 -0.01 35.49
N LEU A 33 0.05 -0.15 34.46
CA LEU A 33 -1.20 0.60 34.42
C LEU A 33 -2.38 -0.36 34.31
N MET A 34 -3.29 -0.15 35.26
CA MET A 34 -4.46 -0.94 35.59
C MET A 34 -5.46 -0.97 34.44
N LEU A 35 -5.80 -2.17 33.98
CA LEU A 35 -6.98 -2.44 33.18
C LEU A 35 -8.19 -2.47 34.13
N SER A 36 -8.83 -1.33 34.37
CA SER A 36 -10.13 -1.28 35.07
C SER A 36 -11.24 -1.56 34.07
N VAL A 37 -11.56 -2.84 33.88
CA VAL A 37 -12.77 -3.27 33.18
C VAL A 37 -13.95 -3.12 34.12
N THR A 38 -14.73 -2.05 33.98
CA THR A 38 -16.08 -1.99 34.55
C THR A 38 -17.03 -2.71 33.60
N LEU A 39 -17.32 -3.97 33.91
CA LEU A 39 -18.46 -4.70 33.35
C LEU A 39 -19.75 -3.99 33.80
N THR A 40 -20.30 -3.15 32.94
CA THR A 40 -21.68 -2.68 33.11
C THR A 40 -22.57 -3.70 32.40
N GLY A 41 -23.24 -4.53 33.20
CA GLY A 41 -24.15 -5.56 32.72
C GLY A 41 -25.31 -4.94 31.95
N CYS A 42 -25.31 -5.12 30.63
CA CYS A 42 -26.53 -5.03 29.83
C CYS A 42 -27.24 -6.37 29.92
N THR A 43 -28.37 -6.38 30.63
CA THR A 43 -29.35 -7.47 30.59
C THR A 43 -29.98 -7.50 29.19
N VAL A 44 -29.44 -8.33 28.30
CA VAL A 44 -30.10 -8.60 27.02
C VAL A 44 -31.28 -9.53 27.29
N MET A 45 -32.49 -8.99 27.16
CA MET A 45 -33.69 -9.82 27.08
C MET A 45 -33.62 -10.64 25.79
N LEU A 46 -33.44 -11.96 25.94
CA LEU A 46 -33.57 -12.94 24.87
C LEU A 46 -35.02 -12.92 24.36
N THR A 47 -35.24 -12.30 23.20
CA THR A 47 -36.44 -12.57 22.41
C THR A 47 -36.21 -13.85 21.62
N PRO A 48 -37.21 -14.75 21.53
CA PRO A 48 -37.09 -15.97 20.76
C PRO A 48 -36.97 -15.63 19.26
N VAL A 49 -35.87 -16.07 18.65
CA VAL A 49 -35.64 -16.01 17.20
C VAL A 49 -36.68 -16.91 16.53
N PRO A 50 -37.53 -16.40 15.63
CA PRO A 50 -38.44 -17.24 14.87
C PRO A 50 -37.62 -18.12 13.93
N ALA A 51 -37.95 -19.42 13.92
CA ALA A 51 -37.35 -20.40 13.03
C ALA A 51 -37.49 -19.94 11.57
N ARG A 52 -36.34 -19.70 10.91
CA ARG A 52 -36.30 -19.48 9.46
C ARG A 52 -36.70 -20.79 8.78
N SER A 53 -37.83 -20.76 8.09
CA SER A 53 -38.22 -21.76 7.12
C SER A 53 -37.13 -21.91 6.07
N SER A 54 -36.65 -23.14 5.88
CA SER A 54 -35.80 -23.56 4.77
C SER A 54 -36.59 -23.38 3.48
N VAL A 55 -36.40 -22.25 2.80
CA VAL A 55 -36.80 -22.09 1.41
C VAL A 55 -35.70 -22.69 0.56
N ASP A 56 -36.06 -23.71 -0.22
CA ASP A 56 -35.30 -24.24 -1.34
C ASP A 56 -34.94 -23.10 -2.31
N GLU A 57 -33.71 -22.61 -2.21
CA GLU A 57 -33.11 -21.70 -3.18
C GLU A 57 -32.12 -22.49 -4.06
N SER A 58 -32.64 -23.54 -4.70
CA SER A 58 -32.02 -24.14 -5.89
C SER A 58 -32.64 -23.49 -7.11
N ALA A 59 -32.29 -22.24 -7.38
CA ALA A 59 -32.65 -21.57 -8.63
C ALA A 59 -31.52 -20.62 -9.05
N ASP A 60 -30.82 -21.05 -10.08
CA ASP A 60 -30.15 -20.20 -11.06
C ASP A 60 -28.94 -19.39 -10.55
N MET A 61 -27.85 -20.13 -10.31
CA MET A 61 -26.47 -19.62 -10.38
C MET A 61 -26.08 -19.23 -11.82
N SER A 62 -26.99 -18.56 -12.55
CA SER A 62 -26.68 -17.87 -13.79
C SER A 62 -25.60 -16.86 -13.48
N THR A 63 -24.43 -17.14 -14.04
CA THR A 63 -23.18 -16.40 -13.89
C THR A 63 -23.44 -14.93 -14.17
N ARG A 64 -23.68 -14.12 -13.13
CA ARG A 64 -23.51 -12.67 -13.22
C ARG A 64 -22.03 -12.45 -13.47
N VAL A 65 -21.67 -12.37 -14.74
CA VAL A 65 -20.41 -11.77 -15.16
C VAL A 65 -20.49 -10.34 -14.65
N ALA A 66 -19.83 -10.06 -13.53
CA ALA A 66 -19.67 -8.71 -13.04
C ALA A 66 -19.06 -7.89 -14.19
N PRO A 67 -19.57 -6.68 -14.47
CA PRO A 67 -19.04 -5.85 -15.54
C PRO A 67 -17.52 -5.72 -15.37
N GLN A 68 -16.76 -6.01 -16.44
CA GLN A 68 -15.32 -5.82 -16.44
C GLN A 68 -15.02 -4.35 -16.15
N ILE A 69 -14.40 -4.09 -15.01
CA ILE A 69 -14.21 -2.73 -14.50
C ILE A 69 -13.00 -2.05 -15.16
N ALA A 70 -11.96 -2.81 -15.53
CA ALA A 70 -10.71 -2.26 -16.07
C ALA A 70 -9.97 -3.25 -16.97
N ALA A 71 -9.92 -3.00 -18.28
CA ALA A 71 -9.25 -3.88 -19.26
C ALA A 71 -7.73 -3.61 -19.34
N THR A 72 -7.30 -2.41 -18.93
CA THR A 72 -5.90 -2.00 -18.89
C THR A 72 -5.50 -1.54 -17.48
N PRO A 73 -4.18 -1.49 -17.15
CA PRO A 73 -3.72 -0.87 -15.91
C PRO A 73 -4.21 0.57 -15.75
N GLU A 74 -4.26 1.32 -16.86
CA GLU A 74 -4.70 2.70 -16.91
C GLU A 74 -6.19 2.84 -16.60
N ASP A 75 -7.04 1.92 -17.06
CA ASP A 75 -8.46 1.89 -16.71
C ASP A 75 -8.67 1.68 -15.21
N ALA A 76 -7.85 0.82 -14.57
CA ALA A 76 -7.94 0.58 -13.12
C ALA A 76 -7.57 1.83 -12.31
N ILE A 77 -6.53 2.55 -12.76
CA ILE A 77 -6.11 3.83 -12.18
C ILE A 77 -7.21 4.89 -12.36
N ALA A 78 -7.78 4.99 -13.56
CA ALA A 78 -8.86 5.94 -13.85
C ALA A 78 -10.10 5.63 -12.99
N HIS A 79 -10.46 4.35 -12.83
CA HIS A 79 -11.58 3.94 -11.98
C HIS A 79 -11.35 4.31 -10.50
N PHE A 80 -10.14 4.06 -10.00
CA PHE A 80 -9.74 4.44 -8.64
C PHE A 80 -9.83 5.95 -8.40
N LEU A 81 -9.24 6.76 -9.27
CA LEU A 81 -9.27 8.23 -9.14
C LEU A 81 -10.68 8.79 -9.31
N ALA A 82 -11.51 8.19 -10.18
CA ALA A 82 -12.91 8.56 -10.31
C ALA A 82 -13.72 8.28 -9.03
N GLY A 83 -13.45 7.17 -8.35
CA GLY A 83 -14.03 6.87 -7.04
C GLY A 83 -13.61 7.88 -5.97
N LEU A 84 -12.32 8.24 -5.93
CA LEU A 84 -11.84 9.30 -5.03
C LEU A 84 -12.52 10.64 -5.31
N ALA A 85 -12.62 11.03 -6.59
CA ALA A 85 -13.24 12.30 -6.98
C ALA A 85 -14.73 12.38 -6.58
N GLN A 86 -15.42 11.23 -6.53
CA GLN A 86 -16.81 11.12 -6.10
C GLN A 86 -16.98 10.92 -4.58
N ALA A 87 -15.88 10.81 -3.83
CA ALA A 87 -15.87 10.36 -2.44
C ALA A 87 -16.62 9.02 -2.24
N ASP A 88 -16.55 8.12 -3.23
CA ASP A 88 -17.20 6.81 -3.23
C ASP A 88 -16.19 5.73 -2.83
N MET A 89 -16.21 5.34 -1.56
CA MET A 89 -15.30 4.34 -1.03
C MET A 89 -15.55 2.94 -1.60
N ASP A 90 -16.79 2.61 -1.97
CA ASP A 90 -17.10 1.30 -2.57
C ASP A 90 -16.48 1.21 -3.97
N GLN A 91 -16.57 2.28 -4.76
CA GLN A 91 -15.88 2.38 -6.05
C GLN A 91 -14.36 2.33 -5.88
N VAL A 92 -13.82 3.06 -4.89
CA VAL A 92 -12.38 3.05 -4.59
C VAL A 92 -11.91 1.64 -4.27
N LEU A 93 -12.60 0.91 -3.39
CA LEU A 93 -12.22 -0.44 -2.98
C LEU A 93 -12.43 -1.47 -4.10
N ALA A 94 -13.41 -1.28 -4.98
CA ALA A 94 -13.61 -2.12 -6.15
C ALA A 94 -12.42 -2.09 -7.14
N ALA A 95 -11.63 -1.01 -7.13
CA ALA A 95 -10.39 -0.92 -7.91
C ALA A 95 -9.25 -1.81 -7.36
N PHE A 96 -9.33 -2.26 -6.10
CA PHE A 96 -8.29 -3.05 -5.47
C PHE A 96 -8.51 -4.57 -5.64
N ALA A 97 -7.41 -5.32 -5.70
CA ALA A 97 -7.37 -6.78 -5.81
C ALA A 97 -7.70 -7.52 -4.51
N ILE A 98 -8.58 -6.98 -3.66
CA ILE A 98 -8.86 -7.50 -2.31
C ILE A 98 -9.41 -8.93 -2.36
N ASP A 99 -10.45 -9.17 -3.17
CA ASP A 99 -11.13 -10.47 -3.25
C ASP A 99 -10.24 -11.52 -3.92
N GLU A 100 -9.52 -11.14 -4.98
CA GLU A 100 -8.62 -12.05 -5.68
C GLU A 100 -7.42 -12.42 -4.82
N MET A 101 -6.75 -11.45 -4.19
CA MET A 101 -5.59 -11.72 -3.33
C MET A 101 -6.00 -12.54 -2.09
N SER A 102 -7.15 -12.27 -1.48
CA SER A 102 -7.60 -12.99 -0.28
C SER A 102 -7.91 -14.48 -0.54
N THR A 103 -8.33 -14.81 -1.76
CA THR A 103 -8.72 -16.18 -2.15
C THR A 103 -7.63 -16.95 -2.89
N ARG A 104 -6.66 -16.26 -3.52
CA ARG A 104 -5.68 -16.89 -4.44
C ARG A 104 -4.23 -16.76 -3.99
N SER A 105 -3.94 -16.12 -2.86
CA SER A 105 -2.56 -15.95 -2.38
C SER A 105 -1.86 -17.30 -2.11
N ASP A 106 -0.62 -17.42 -2.60
CA ASP A 106 0.27 -18.55 -2.31
C ASP A 106 1.07 -18.30 -1.03
N PHE A 107 0.51 -18.77 0.09
CA PHE A 107 1.13 -18.65 1.40
C PHE A 107 2.50 -19.34 1.47
N SER A 108 2.59 -20.58 0.99
CA SER A 108 3.82 -21.37 1.04
C SER A 108 4.90 -20.75 0.17
N GLY A 109 4.57 -20.35 -1.06
CA GLY A 109 5.49 -19.65 -1.94
C GLY A 109 5.98 -18.32 -1.36
N THR A 110 5.12 -17.61 -0.62
CA THR A 110 5.52 -16.38 0.08
C THR A 110 6.57 -16.66 1.15
N LEU A 111 6.36 -17.69 1.97
CA LEU A 111 7.34 -18.09 3.00
C LEU A 111 8.64 -18.59 2.41
N ASP A 112 8.58 -19.40 1.35
CA ASP A 112 9.77 -19.92 0.66
C ASP A 112 10.61 -18.78 0.07
N ARG A 113 9.95 -17.74 -0.49
CA ARG A 113 10.63 -16.57 -1.03
C ARG A 113 11.26 -15.70 0.08
N MET A 114 10.54 -15.47 1.17
CA MET A 114 11.01 -14.59 2.25
C MET A 114 11.98 -15.28 3.20
N GLY A 115 11.92 -16.62 3.30
CA GLY A 115 12.65 -17.40 4.31
C GLY A 115 12.17 -17.13 5.75
N MET A 116 11.05 -16.43 5.92
CA MET A 116 10.48 -16.07 7.22
C MET A 116 8.99 -15.76 7.10
N LEU A 117 8.26 -15.93 8.22
CA LEU A 117 6.88 -15.49 8.37
C LEU A 117 6.86 -14.13 9.05
N LEU A 118 6.12 -13.17 8.47
CA LEU A 118 5.75 -11.90 9.10
C LEU A 118 4.26 -11.97 9.46
N PRO A 119 3.88 -12.40 10.67
CA PRO A 119 2.49 -12.76 10.99
C PRO A 119 1.47 -11.63 10.85
N VAL A 120 1.93 -10.38 10.84
CA VAL A 120 1.08 -9.18 10.71
C VAL A 120 0.90 -8.76 9.25
N GLU A 121 1.89 -9.02 8.40
CA GLU A 121 1.95 -8.51 7.02
C GLU A 121 1.60 -9.59 6.00
N ALA A 122 2.02 -10.84 6.26
CA ALA A 122 1.73 -11.96 5.38
C ALA A 122 0.24 -12.31 5.44
N LEU A 123 -0.34 -12.57 4.27
CA LEU A 123 -1.68 -13.16 4.18
C LEU A 123 -1.64 -14.57 4.76
N ALA A 124 -2.73 -15.00 5.39
CA ALA A 124 -2.91 -16.37 5.86
C ALA A 124 -3.21 -17.33 4.69
N PRO A 125 -3.05 -18.66 4.88
CA PRO A 125 -3.39 -19.63 3.84
C PRO A 125 -4.85 -19.53 3.39
N ALA A 126 -5.09 -19.30 2.10
CA ALA A 126 -6.43 -19.17 1.52
C ALA A 126 -7.21 -20.51 1.40
N SER A 127 -6.70 -21.61 1.95
CA SER A 127 -7.33 -22.93 1.89
C SER A 127 -8.53 -23.11 2.82
N HIS A 128 -8.74 -22.20 3.77
CA HIS A 128 -9.84 -22.25 4.72
C HIS A 128 -10.65 -20.92 4.70
N PRO A 129 -12.00 -20.95 4.64
CA PRO A 129 -12.82 -19.74 4.54
C PRO A 129 -12.55 -18.68 5.62
N PHE A 130 -12.34 -19.11 6.87
CA PHE A 130 -11.94 -18.21 7.96
C PHE A 130 -10.71 -17.34 7.63
N PHE A 131 -9.69 -17.91 6.99
CA PHE A 131 -8.49 -17.16 6.62
C PHE A 131 -8.69 -16.30 5.38
N VAL A 132 -9.58 -16.70 4.46
CA VAL A 132 -10.00 -15.83 3.35
C VAL A 132 -10.67 -14.56 3.89
N GLU A 133 -11.62 -14.70 4.82
CA GLU A 133 -12.28 -13.55 5.46
C GLU A 133 -11.27 -12.66 6.22
N ALA A 134 -10.33 -13.27 6.95
CA ALA A 134 -9.28 -12.52 7.64
C ALA A 134 -8.36 -11.77 6.66
N ASN A 135 -7.96 -12.41 5.56
CA ASN A 135 -7.16 -11.79 4.50
C ASN A 135 -7.90 -10.61 3.87
N GLN A 136 -9.20 -10.77 3.58
CA GLN A 136 -10.03 -9.72 2.99
C GLN A 136 -10.11 -8.50 3.92
N ALA A 137 -10.33 -8.72 5.23
CA ALA A 137 -10.33 -7.66 6.22
C ALA A 137 -8.96 -6.95 6.32
N GLN A 138 -7.87 -7.71 6.31
CA GLN A 138 -6.51 -7.18 6.32
C GLN A 138 -6.21 -6.32 5.09
N LEU A 139 -6.49 -6.82 3.89
CA LEU A 139 -6.26 -6.10 2.63
C LEU A 139 -7.14 -4.85 2.52
N THR A 140 -8.39 -4.93 2.98
CA THR A 140 -9.28 -3.76 3.06
C THR A 140 -8.71 -2.70 4.00
N ALA A 141 -8.22 -3.09 5.17
CA ALA A 141 -7.58 -2.17 6.12
C ALA A 141 -6.30 -1.52 5.55
N GLN A 142 -5.51 -2.28 4.79
CA GLN A 142 -4.32 -1.78 4.10
C GLN A 142 -4.70 -0.75 3.02
N ALA A 143 -5.62 -1.10 2.12
CA ALA A 143 -6.08 -0.22 1.04
C ALA A 143 -6.69 1.08 1.59
N THR A 144 -7.59 0.98 2.57
CA THR A 144 -8.21 2.16 3.20
C THR A 144 -7.20 3.03 3.94
N THR A 145 -6.17 2.44 4.55
CA THR A 145 -5.09 3.22 5.18
C THR A 145 -4.30 4.02 4.16
N GLN A 146 -3.90 3.39 3.04
CA GLN A 146 -3.18 4.08 1.96
C GLN A 146 -4.03 5.18 1.33
N VAL A 147 -5.32 4.91 1.08
CA VAL A 147 -6.28 5.91 0.58
C VAL A 147 -6.39 7.10 1.54
N LYS A 148 -6.50 6.84 2.85
CA LYS A 148 -6.55 7.89 3.87
C LYS A 148 -5.31 8.78 3.84
N LEU A 149 -4.12 8.20 3.67
CA LEU A 149 -2.86 8.97 3.57
C LEU A 149 -2.86 9.88 2.34
N ILE A 150 -3.33 9.39 1.19
CA ILE A 150 -3.48 10.21 -0.02
C ILE A 150 -4.47 11.36 0.21
N VAL A 151 -5.67 11.05 0.70
CA VAL A 151 -6.71 12.07 0.96
C VAL A 151 -6.19 13.12 1.94
N TYR A 152 -5.51 12.70 3.00
CA TYR A 152 -4.95 13.65 3.97
C TYR A 152 -3.84 14.50 3.35
N ALA A 153 -2.93 13.90 2.59
CA ALA A 153 -1.88 14.64 1.89
C ALA A 153 -2.46 15.74 0.97
N LEU A 154 -3.55 15.43 0.26
CA LEU A 154 -4.24 16.38 -0.63
C LEU A 154 -4.96 17.49 0.14
N LEU A 155 -5.87 17.12 1.06
CA LEU A 155 -6.75 18.07 1.74
C LEU A 155 -6.01 18.99 2.72
N THR A 156 -4.86 18.54 3.24
CA THR A 156 -4.08 19.26 4.25
C THR A 156 -2.83 19.94 3.69
N SER A 157 -2.64 19.91 2.36
CA SER A 157 -1.42 20.41 1.70
C SER A 157 -0.12 19.77 2.25
N GLY A 158 -0.17 18.48 2.59
CA GLY A 158 0.99 17.69 3.04
C GLY A 158 1.38 17.85 4.50
N THR A 159 0.62 18.59 5.32
CA THR A 159 0.96 18.84 6.74
C THR A 159 0.96 17.56 7.59
N VAL A 160 0.28 16.51 7.14
CA VAL A 160 0.23 15.19 7.80
C VAL A 160 1.37 14.22 7.42
N ASN A 161 2.24 14.57 6.47
CA ASN A 161 3.31 13.68 5.98
C ASN A 161 4.58 13.72 6.87
N GLY A 162 4.41 14.00 8.17
CA GLY A 162 5.49 14.18 9.14
C GLY A 162 5.82 12.92 9.97
N PRO A 163 6.87 13.00 10.82
CA PRO A 163 7.22 11.92 11.73
C PRO A 163 6.04 11.58 12.67
N GLN A 164 5.75 10.29 12.81
CA GLN A 164 4.67 9.77 13.63
C GLN A 164 5.18 9.39 15.04
N PRO A 165 4.37 9.59 16.11
CA PRO A 165 3.03 10.17 16.10
C PRO A 165 3.05 11.70 15.92
N LEU A 166 2.04 12.24 15.23
CA LEU A 166 1.80 13.69 15.15
C LEU A 166 1.17 14.19 16.45
N PRO A 167 1.89 14.95 17.31
CA PRO A 167 1.29 15.55 18.49
C PRO A 167 0.27 16.61 18.07
N MET A 168 -0.96 16.51 18.58
CA MET A 168 -2.03 17.49 18.35
C MET A 168 -2.72 17.81 19.66
N ASP A 169 -2.96 19.10 19.91
CA ASP A 169 -3.92 19.54 20.91
C ASP A 169 -5.36 19.56 20.33
N ALA A 170 -6.33 19.92 21.18
CA ALA A 170 -7.74 19.94 20.78
C ALA A 170 -8.05 20.99 19.69
N ALA A 171 -7.33 22.11 19.66
CA ALA A 171 -7.53 23.14 18.65
C ALA A 171 -6.99 22.68 17.29
N GLN A 172 -5.78 22.12 17.28
CA GLN A 172 -5.16 21.55 16.08
C GLN A 172 -5.99 20.39 15.51
N ALA A 173 -6.54 19.53 16.37
CA ALA A 173 -7.43 18.45 15.95
C ALA A 173 -8.73 18.98 15.31
N ALA A 174 -9.31 20.04 15.87
CA ALA A 174 -10.51 20.67 15.31
C ALA A 174 -10.22 21.36 13.96
N GLU A 175 -9.08 22.04 13.82
CA GLU A 175 -8.62 22.63 12.57
C GLU A 175 -8.40 21.56 11.49
N LEU A 176 -7.74 20.45 11.85
CA LEU A 176 -7.55 19.31 10.93
C LEU A 176 -8.90 18.75 10.49
N ALA A 177 -9.81 18.50 11.42
CA ALA A 177 -11.15 17.98 11.10
C ALA A 177 -11.93 18.94 10.18
N ALA A 178 -11.75 20.25 10.33
CA ALA A 178 -12.42 21.25 9.50
C ALA A 178 -11.88 21.30 8.06
N VAL A 179 -10.61 20.96 7.82
CA VAL A 179 -10.03 20.96 6.45
C VAL A 179 -10.21 19.63 5.71
N LEU A 180 -10.50 18.54 6.42
CA LEU A 180 -10.75 17.21 5.86
C LEU A 180 -12.18 17.08 5.27
N ASP A 181 -12.54 17.98 4.36
CA ASP A 181 -13.78 17.91 3.60
C ASP A 181 -13.59 17.04 2.33
N PRO A 182 -14.17 15.82 2.27
CA PRO A 182 -14.04 14.96 1.10
C PRO A 182 -14.76 15.53 -0.13
N GLY A 183 -15.68 16.49 0.02
CA GLY A 183 -16.34 17.14 -1.12
C GLY A 183 -15.36 17.89 -2.04
N ARG A 184 -14.21 18.31 -1.49
CA ARG A 184 -13.13 18.93 -2.27
C ARG A 184 -12.49 17.98 -3.27
N LEU A 185 -12.54 16.66 -3.02
CA LEU A 185 -11.96 15.65 -3.91
C LEU A 185 -12.57 15.67 -5.31
N ALA A 186 -13.77 16.26 -5.50
CA ALA A 186 -14.37 16.47 -6.82
C ALA A 186 -13.51 17.32 -7.79
N ALA A 187 -12.49 18.02 -7.28
CA ALA A 187 -11.50 18.74 -8.08
C ALA A 187 -10.34 17.84 -8.57
N LEU A 188 -10.34 16.54 -8.26
CA LEU A 188 -9.35 15.58 -8.78
C LEU A 188 -9.55 15.34 -10.28
N GLU A 189 -8.48 15.45 -11.04
CA GLU A 189 -8.47 15.17 -12.47
C GLU A 189 -7.22 14.35 -12.82
N LEU A 190 -7.41 13.15 -13.37
CA LEU A 190 -6.32 12.36 -13.93
C LEU A 190 -5.81 13.05 -15.20
N LEU A 191 -4.55 13.47 -15.19
CA LEU A 191 -3.91 14.12 -16.33
C LEU A 191 -3.23 13.11 -17.25
N ARG A 192 -2.52 12.14 -16.67
CA ARG A 192 -1.69 11.20 -17.43
C ARG A 192 -1.29 9.97 -16.61
N THR A 193 -0.97 8.89 -17.29
CA THR A 193 -0.23 7.75 -16.73
C THR A 193 1.14 7.60 -17.40
N GLY A 194 2.09 7.02 -16.68
CA GLY A 194 3.44 6.72 -17.15
C GLY A 194 3.98 5.40 -16.62
N THR A 195 5.03 4.89 -17.28
CA THR A 195 5.70 3.63 -16.94
C THR A 195 7.00 3.94 -16.19
N PRO A 196 7.16 3.50 -14.93
CA PRO A 196 8.37 3.78 -14.17
C PRO A 196 9.55 2.94 -14.69
N GLN A 197 10.67 3.61 -15.02
CA GLN A 197 11.88 2.94 -15.51
C GLN A 197 11.61 1.91 -16.64
N ALA A 198 10.93 2.32 -17.71
CA ALA A 198 10.50 1.45 -18.82
C ALA A 198 11.62 0.49 -19.34
N GLY A 199 12.86 0.98 -19.47
CA GLY A 199 14.00 0.14 -19.88
C GLY A 199 14.32 -0.99 -18.89
N MET A 200 14.13 -0.78 -17.58
CA MET A 200 14.26 -1.83 -16.57
C MET A 200 13.08 -2.79 -16.62
N MET A 201 11.85 -2.26 -16.78
CA MET A 201 10.66 -3.10 -16.90
C MET A 201 10.71 -4.02 -18.11
N ALA A 202 11.29 -3.59 -19.22
CA ALA A 202 11.50 -4.42 -20.41
C ALA A 202 12.59 -5.49 -20.24
N SER A 203 13.38 -5.46 -19.16
CA SER A 203 14.45 -6.43 -18.95
C SER A 203 13.91 -7.82 -18.58
N GLU A 204 14.57 -8.87 -19.05
CA GLU A 204 14.21 -10.25 -18.73
C GLU A 204 14.20 -10.51 -17.22
N VAL A 205 15.17 -9.94 -16.49
CA VAL A 205 15.27 -10.05 -15.04
C VAL A 205 14.03 -9.47 -14.37
N TYR A 206 13.58 -8.28 -14.78
CA TYR A 206 12.36 -7.69 -14.24
C TYR A 206 11.13 -8.54 -14.59
N GLN A 207 10.98 -8.97 -15.84
CA GLN A 207 9.84 -9.80 -16.27
C GLN A 207 9.73 -11.10 -15.48
N GLN A 208 10.87 -11.75 -15.18
CA GLN A 208 10.90 -12.91 -14.28
C GLN A 208 10.45 -12.55 -12.85
N GLN A 209 10.92 -11.42 -12.29
CA GLN A 209 10.49 -10.98 -10.96
C GLN A 209 9.01 -10.58 -10.92
N ALA A 210 8.50 -9.95 -11.98
CA ALA A 210 7.09 -9.60 -12.12
C ALA A 210 6.21 -10.85 -12.18
N ALA A 211 6.58 -11.84 -13.00
CA ALA A 211 5.87 -13.13 -13.07
C ALA A 211 5.87 -13.85 -11.71
N MET A 212 7.01 -13.87 -11.02
CA MET A 212 7.09 -14.44 -9.66
C MET A 212 6.17 -13.70 -8.69
N ARG A 213 6.14 -12.36 -8.72
CA ARG A 213 5.25 -11.55 -7.86
C ARG A 213 3.78 -11.79 -8.16
N ALA A 214 3.39 -11.88 -9.43
CA ALA A 214 2.03 -12.17 -9.85
C ALA A 214 1.58 -13.54 -9.31
N ALA A 215 2.42 -14.56 -9.45
CA ALA A 215 2.13 -15.92 -8.99
C ALA A 215 1.87 -16.00 -7.47
N LEU A 216 2.58 -15.22 -6.64
CA LEU A 216 2.35 -15.19 -5.19
C LEU A 216 0.93 -14.74 -4.80
N TYR A 217 0.27 -14.00 -5.68
CA TYR A 217 -1.10 -13.49 -5.48
C TYR A 217 -2.12 -14.16 -6.40
N GLY A 218 -1.72 -15.25 -7.07
CA GLY A 218 -2.55 -15.97 -8.03
C GLY A 218 -3.02 -15.12 -9.22
N ALA A 219 -2.23 -14.11 -9.59
CA ALA A 219 -2.46 -13.22 -10.72
C ALA A 219 -1.72 -13.72 -11.97
N ASP A 220 -2.21 -13.31 -13.14
CA ASP A 220 -1.59 -13.62 -14.43
C ASP A 220 -0.41 -12.70 -14.74
N GLU A 221 -0.46 -11.46 -14.22
CA GLU A 221 0.52 -10.44 -14.52
C GLU A 221 0.68 -9.46 -13.35
N PHE A 222 1.88 -8.92 -13.22
CA PHE A 222 2.22 -7.83 -12.30
C PHE A 222 2.82 -6.70 -13.13
N SER A 223 2.40 -5.46 -12.85
CA SER A 223 2.98 -4.27 -13.47
C SER A 223 3.00 -3.11 -12.50
N GLU A 224 3.79 -2.09 -12.81
CA GLU A 224 3.84 -0.83 -12.08
C GLU A 224 3.49 0.32 -13.01
N ARG A 225 2.80 1.32 -12.47
CA ARG A 225 2.45 2.56 -13.17
C ARG A 225 2.62 3.75 -12.25
N VAL A 226 2.70 4.93 -12.85
CA VAL A 226 2.62 6.20 -12.14
C VAL A 226 1.48 7.02 -12.72
N ALA A 227 0.64 7.59 -11.86
CA ALA A 227 -0.46 8.46 -12.27
C ALA A 227 -0.12 9.91 -11.92
N LEU A 228 -0.15 10.81 -12.92
CA LEU A 228 -0.11 12.25 -12.75
C LEU A 228 -1.55 12.78 -12.72
N PHE A 229 -1.89 13.58 -11.73
CA PHE A 229 -3.21 14.17 -11.59
C PHE A 229 -3.11 15.58 -11.02
N SER A 230 -4.13 16.39 -11.28
CA SER A 230 -4.29 17.69 -10.64
C SER A 230 -5.32 17.65 -9.53
N PHE A 231 -5.08 18.46 -8.50
CA PHE A 231 -6.01 18.73 -7.41
C PHE A 231 -5.91 20.21 -7.04
N GLU A 232 -7.03 20.93 -7.10
CA GLU A 232 -7.12 22.37 -6.77
C GLU A 232 -6.01 23.22 -7.45
N GLY A 233 -5.72 22.92 -8.72
CA GLY A 233 -4.74 23.64 -9.54
C GLY A 233 -3.27 23.30 -9.27
N ARG A 234 -2.99 22.26 -8.49
CA ARG A 234 -1.64 21.73 -8.23
C ARG A 234 -1.51 20.32 -8.76
N GLU A 235 -0.31 19.96 -9.20
CA GLU A 235 -0.02 18.65 -9.80
C GLU A 235 0.66 17.73 -8.79
N TYR A 236 0.25 16.47 -8.82
CA TYR A 236 0.73 15.42 -7.93
C TYR A 236 0.90 14.13 -8.71
N TYR A 237 1.76 13.23 -8.22
CA TYR A 237 1.81 11.87 -8.71
C TYR A 237 1.70 10.83 -7.60
N LEU A 238 1.29 9.63 -8.01
CA LEU A 238 1.21 8.42 -7.20
C LEU A 238 1.80 7.25 -7.98
N GLY A 239 2.60 6.42 -7.33
CA GLY A 239 3.02 5.13 -7.86
C GLY A 239 2.03 4.04 -7.49
N LEU A 240 1.79 3.10 -8.41
CA LEU A 240 0.85 2.01 -8.21
C LEU A 240 1.46 0.68 -8.68
N SER A 241 1.20 -0.37 -7.92
CA SER A 241 1.45 -1.76 -8.32
C SER A 241 0.12 -2.41 -8.66
N LEU A 242 0.05 -3.06 -9.81
CA LEU A 242 -1.18 -3.63 -10.35
C LEU A 242 -1.02 -5.11 -10.64
N LEU A 243 -2.11 -5.84 -10.49
CA LEU A 243 -2.23 -7.26 -10.79
C LEU A 243 -3.32 -7.47 -11.83
N ARG A 244 -3.08 -8.36 -12.79
CA ARG A 244 -4.09 -8.79 -13.77
C ARG A 244 -4.67 -10.14 -13.39
N TYR A 245 -5.99 -10.25 -13.43
CA TYR A 245 -6.75 -11.48 -13.22
C TYR A 245 -7.72 -11.69 -14.39
N GLY A 246 -7.39 -12.63 -15.28
CA GLY A 246 -8.03 -12.76 -16.59
C GLY A 246 -7.84 -11.49 -17.40
N ASP A 247 -8.96 -10.84 -17.74
CA ASP A 247 -8.99 -9.60 -18.53
C ASP A 247 -9.11 -8.35 -17.64
N THR A 248 -9.08 -8.49 -16.31
CA THR A 248 -9.29 -7.37 -15.39
C THR A 248 -8.00 -6.99 -14.68
N TRP A 249 -7.65 -5.71 -14.71
CA TRP A 249 -6.58 -5.13 -13.89
C TRP A 249 -7.12 -4.55 -12.59
N LYS A 250 -6.36 -4.74 -11.51
CA LYS A 250 -6.67 -4.19 -10.19
C LYS A 250 -5.42 -3.72 -9.47
N ILE A 251 -5.58 -2.74 -8.59
CA ILE A 251 -4.51 -2.20 -7.76
C ILE A 251 -4.22 -3.18 -6.62
N SER A 252 -2.97 -3.57 -6.44
CA SER A 252 -2.55 -4.34 -5.26
C SER A 252 -2.03 -3.44 -4.15
N THR A 253 -1.34 -2.35 -4.51
CA THR A 253 -0.87 -1.34 -3.55
C THR A 253 -0.64 0.00 -4.24
N LEU A 254 -0.83 1.09 -3.50
CA LEU A 254 -0.55 2.47 -3.89
C LEU A 254 0.94 2.78 -3.67
N ALA A 255 1.78 1.96 -4.29
CA ALA A 255 3.22 2.12 -4.33
C ALA A 255 3.79 1.56 -5.64
N SER A 256 4.84 2.20 -6.14
CA SER A 256 5.72 1.70 -7.18
C SER A 256 7.16 1.81 -6.71
N PRO A 257 7.79 0.67 -6.32
CA PRO A 257 9.22 0.62 -6.04
C PRO A 257 10.08 1.17 -7.17
N LEU A 258 9.72 0.95 -8.44
CA LEU A 258 10.46 1.50 -9.58
C LEU A 258 10.31 3.01 -9.72
N ALA A 259 9.18 3.59 -9.30
CA ALA A 259 9.01 5.03 -9.21
C ALA A 259 9.64 5.65 -7.94
N GLY A 260 10.14 4.82 -7.01
CA GLY A 260 10.66 5.27 -5.73
C GLY A 260 9.58 5.75 -4.77
N THR A 261 8.37 5.20 -4.88
CA THR A 261 7.22 5.54 -4.02
C THR A 261 6.90 4.40 -3.06
N SER A 262 6.42 4.74 -1.87
CA SER A 262 6.02 3.82 -0.80
C SER A 262 4.53 3.94 -0.50
N PRO A 263 3.90 2.90 0.11
CA PRO A 263 2.50 2.97 0.54
C PRO A 263 2.20 4.08 1.56
N ASP A 264 3.23 4.65 2.18
CA ASP A 264 3.13 5.66 3.23
C ASP A 264 3.32 7.11 2.70
N ASP A 265 3.73 7.30 1.44
CA ASP A 265 4.15 8.61 0.91
C ASP A 265 2.98 9.58 0.65
N GLY A 266 1.74 9.06 0.53
CA GLY A 266 0.59 9.84 0.09
C GLY A 266 0.76 10.39 -1.34
N ALA A 267 0.09 11.50 -1.67
CA ALA A 267 0.25 12.18 -2.95
C ALA A 267 1.53 13.04 -2.98
N ILE A 268 2.39 12.83 -3.97
CA ILE A 268 3.69 13.50 -4.08
C ILE A 268 3.57 14.72 -5.01
N PRO A 269 3.84 15.96 -4.56
CA PRO A 269 3.81 17.14 -5.43
C PRO A 269 4.82 17.05 -6.58
N THR A 270 4.45 17.52 -7.77
CA THR A 270 5.34 17.58 -8.94
C THR A 270 4.87 18.65 -9.93
N THR A 271 5.45 18.65 -11.13
CA THR A 271 4.95 19.35 -12.31
C THR A 271 4.85 18.39 -13.50
N LEU A 272 4.06 18.73 -14.53
CA LEU A 272 3.96 17.96 -15.76
C LEU A 272 5.33 17.78 -16.44
N GLU A 273 6.19 18.80 -16.39
CA GLU A 273 7.54 18.76 -16.95
C GLU A 273 8.43 17.77 -16.19
N GLU A 274 8.49 17.89 -14.86
CA GLU A 274 9.23 16.96 -14.00
C GLU A 274 8.73 15.52 -14.17
N PHE A 275 7.40 15.33 -14.13
CA PHE A 275 6.76 14.04 -14.34
C PHE A 275 7.15 13.45 -15.70
N SER A 276 7.05 14.23 -16.78
CA SER A 276 7.36 13.74 -18.14
C SER A 276 8.85 13.43 -18.32
N SER A 277 9.73 14.15 -17.63
CA SER A 277 11.15 13.85 -17.61
C SER A 277 11.47 12.56 -16.85
N GLN A 278 10.71 12.24 -15.80
CA GLN A 278 10.95 11.08 -14.95
C GLN A 278 10.23 9.81 -15.45
N PHE A 279 9.05 9.97 -16.04
CA PHE A 279 8.14 8.91 -16.46
C PHE A 279 7.66 9.18 -17.90
N PRO A 280 8.52 8.96 -18.91
CA PRO A 280 8.14 9.16 -20.30
C PRO A 280 6.99 8.22 -20.68
N GLN A 281 6.13 8.66 -21.61
CA GLN A 281 5.18 7.75 -22.24
C GLN A 281 5.87 6.88 -23.27
N GLU A 282 5.38 5.65 -23.34
CA GLU A 282 5.67 4.72 -24.44
C GLU A 282 4.89 5.08 -25.70
#